data_AF-A0A972DVA6-F1
#
_entry.id   AF-A0A972DVA6-F1
#
_cell.length_a   1.000
_cell.length_b   1.000
_cell.length_c   1.000
_cell.angle_alpha   90.00
_cell.angle_beta   90.00
_cell.angle_gamma   90.00
#
_symmetry.space_group_name_H-M   'P 1'
#
loop_
_entity.id
_entity.type
_entity.pdbx_description
1 polymer ?
#
loop_
_entity_poly.entity_id
_entity_poly.type
_entity_poly.pdbx_seq_one_letter_code
_entity_poly.pdbx_strand_id
1 'polypeptide(L)' 'MAGKSNRDVEKVYSTSEFVAKLRRLADALETGEKFEIQIAGERIYVPVRAEFNLEHERDGGDEEIEFQIKWTNA' A
#
# COMPACT_ATOMS: atom_id res chain seq x y z
N MET A 1 -2.78 12.11 22.10
CA MET A 1 -3.06 11.38 20.86
C MET A 1 -3.39 9.95 21.25
N ALA A 2 -4.64 9.49 21.03
CA ALA A 2 -4.91 8.07 21.14
C ALA A 2 -4.12 7.37 20.00
N GLY A 3 -3.20 6.48 20.35
CA GLY A 3 -2.44 5.72 19.35
C GLY A 3 -3.41 4.90 18.50
N LYS A 4 -3.15 4.79 17.19
CA LYS A 4 -3.88 3.83 16.34
C LYS A 4 -3.66 2.42 16.89
N SER A 5 -4.70 1.60 16.91
CA SER A 5 -4.58 0.19 17.24
C SER A 5 -3.70 -0.52 16.22
N ASN A 6 -3.02 -1.59 16.64
CA ASN A 6 -2.39 -2.51 15.70
C ASN A 6 -3.43 -3.02 14.69
N ARG A 7 -3.02 -3.10 13.43
CA ARG A 7 -3.89 -3.48 12.32
C ARG A 7 -3.09 -4.35 11.37
N ASP A 8 -3.56 -5.58 11.19
CA ASP A 8 -3.01 -6.57 10.27
C ASP A 8 -4.18 -7.14 9.45
N VAL A 9 -4.27 -6.77 8.18
CA VAL A 9 -5.42 -7.08 7.32
C VAL A 9 -4.96 -7.25 5.89
N GLU A 10 -5.29 -8.40 5.31
CA GLU A 10 -5.15 -8.69 3.89
C GLU A 10 -6.50 -8.58 3.16
N LYS A 11 -6.49 -8.14 1.90
CA LYS A 11 -7.71 -8.10 1.08
C LYS A 11 -7.40 -8.41 -0.38
N VAL A 12 -8.03 -9.47 -0.88
CA VAL A 12 -8.05 -9.81 -2.31
C VAL A 12 -9.04 -8.89 -3.04
N TYR A 13 -8.62 -8.39 -4.19
CA TYR A 13 -9.41 -7.55 -5.09
C TYR A 13 -9.56 -8.24 -6.45
N SER A 14 -10.57 -7.84 -7.23
CA SER A 14 -10.57 -8.17 -8.65
C SER A 14 -9.38 -7.50 -9.37
N THR A 15 -8.95 -8.06 -10.49
CA THR A 15 -7.87 -7.48 -11.30
C THR A 15 -8.14 -6.02 -11.66
N SER A 16 -9.39 -5.67 -11.97
CA SER A 16 -9.76 -4.29 -12.32
C SER A 16 -9.60 -3.30 -11.16
N GLU A 17 -9.98 -3.70 -9.95
CA GLU A 17 -9.81 -2.89 -8.74
C GLU A 17 -8.34 -2.75 -8.35
N PHE A 18 -7.56 -3.82 -8.49
CA PHE A 18 -6.13 -3.80 -8.23
C PHE A 18 -5.41 -2.85 -9.19
N VAL A 19 -5.68 -2.97 -10.49
CA VAL A 19 -5.12 -2.08 -11.52
C VAL A 19 -5.52 -0.62 -11.28
N ALA A 20 -6.77 -0.34 -10.88
CA ALA A 20 -7.20 1.01 -10.56
C ALA A 20 -6.42 1.63 -9.38
N LYS A 21 -6.07 0.83 -8.37
CA LYS A 21 -5.23 1.28 -7.24
C LYS A 21 -3.80 1.56 -7.69
N LEU A 22 -3.21 0.68 -8.52
CA LEU A 22 -1.87 0.88 -9.06
C LEU A 22 -1.75 2.16 -9.89
N ARG A 23 -2.75 2.46 -10.74
CA ARG A 23 -2.74 3.70 -11.53
C ARG A 23 -2.78 4.95 -10.65
N ARG A 24 -3.68 4.97 -9.67
CA ARG A 24 -3.76 6.10 -8.73
C ARG A 24 -2.49 6.28 -7.90
N LEU A 25 -1.82 5.18 -7.56
CA LEU A 25 -0.51 5.25 -6.91
C LEU A 25 0.50 5.87 -7.87
N ALA A 26 0.62 5.35 -9.09
CA ALA A 26 1.54 5.87 -10.10
C ALA A 26 1.33 7.37 -10.35
N ASP A 27 0.08 7.81 -10.56
CA ASP A 27 -0.28 9.21 -10.75
C ASP A 27 0.20 10.10 -9.58
N ALA A 28 0.01 9.64 -8.33
CA ALA A 28 0.45 10.39 -7.15
C ALA A 28 1.99 10.47 -7.04
N LEU A 29 2.71 9.40 -7.41
CA LEU A 29 4.16 9.37 -7.40
C LEU A 29 4.75 10.29 -8.48
N GLU A 30 4.20 10.25 -9.69
CA GLU A 30 4.64 11.08 -10.81
C GLU A 30 4.40 12.57 -10.56
N THR A 31 3.32 12.92 -9.85
CA THR A 31 2.96 14.30 -9.52
C THR A 31 3.59 14.81 -8.23
N GLY A 32 4.18 13.93 -7.41
CA GLY A 32 4.69 14.27 -6.08
C GLY A 32 3.60 14.61 -5.07
N GLU A 33 2.36 14.17 -5.32
CA GLU A 33 1.22 14.39 -4.46
C GLU A 33 1.02 13.27 -3.43
N LYS A 34 0.19 13.53 -2.42
CA LYS A 34 -0.17 12.51 -1.42
C LYS A 34 -1.07 11.46 -2.08
N PHE A 35 -0.81 10.19 -1.79
CA PHE A 35 -1.67 9.10 -2.21
C PHE A 35 -2.69 8.76 -1.12
N GLU A 36 -3.97 8.66 -1.50
CA GLU A 36 -5.05 8.18 -0.63
C GLU A 36 -5.56 6.84 -1.14
N ILE A 37 -5.77 5.88 -0.22
CA ILE A 37 -6.30 4.55 -0.54
C ILE A 37 -7.28 4.08 0.54
N GLN A 38 -8.26 3.28 0.14
CA GLN A 38 -9.15 2.57 1.08
C GLN A 38 -8.84 1.08 1.07
N ILE A 39 -8.63 0.51 2.26
CA ILE A 39 -8.35 -0.91 2.51
C ILE A 39 -9.24 -1.39 3.67
N ALA A 40 -10.06 -2.41 3.41
CA ALA A 40 -10.96 -3.01 4.41
C ALA A 40 -11.77 -1.97 5.22
N GLY A 41 -12.32 -0.95 4.55
CA GLY A 41 -13.14 0.08 5.17
C GLY A 41 -12.36 1.28 5.74
N GLU A 42 -11.06 1.17 5.95
CA GLU A 42 -10.24 2.28 6.45
C GLU A 42 -9.63 3.09 5.31
N ARG A 43 -9.70 4.42 5.43
CA ARG A 43 -9.04 5.38 4.54
C ARG A 43 -7.65 5.69 5.08
N ILE A 44 -6.64 5.45 4.25
CA ILE A 44 -5.23 5.60 4.57
C ILE A 44 -4.65 6.72 3.71
N TYR A 45 -3.94 7.64 4.37
CA TYR A 45 -3.24 8.75 3.74
C TYR A 45 -1.74 8.46 3.75
N VAL A 46 -1.21 8.13 2.58
CA VAL A 46 0.21 7.85 2.40
C VAL A 46 0.94 9.19 2.23
N PRO A 47 1.94 9.49 3.06
CA PRO A 47 2.69 10.73 2.96
C PRO A 47 3.65 10.69 1.76
N VAL A 48 3.98 11.87 1.20
CA VAL A 48 4.95 12.02 0.10
C VAL A 48 6.36 11.53 0.46
N ARG A 49 6.66 11.44 1.77
CA ARG A 49 7.92 10.93 2.31
C ARG A 49 7.94 9.41 2.52
N ALA A 50 6.94 8.69 2.03
CA ALA A 50 6.94 7.23 2.11
C ALA A 50 8.10 6.66 1.28
N GLU A 51 8.63 5.54 1.74
CA GLU A 51 9.63 4.74 1.03
C GLU A 51 8.92 3.64 0.24
N PHE A 52 9.46 3.31 -0.93
CA PHE A 52 8.92 2.31 -1.84
C PHE A 52 9.96 1.23 -2.09
N ASN A 53 9.56 -0.03 -1.94
CA ASN A 53 10.45 -1.15 -2.18
C ASN A 53 9.71 -2.32 -2.84
N LEU A 54 10.48 -3.16 -3.53
CA LEU A 54 10.01 -4.42 -4.10
C LEU A 54 10.64 -5.55 -3.31
N GLU A 55 9.80 -6.47 -2.85
CA GLU A 55 10.22 -7.72 -2.23
C GLU A 55 9.81 -8.88 -3.13
N HIS A 56 10.64 -9.92 -3.16
CA HIS A 56 10.33 -11.15 -3.86
C HIS A 56 10.74 -12.30 -2.95
N GLU A 57 9.77 -13.18 -2.67
CA GLU A 57 9.92 -14.27 -1.74
C GLU A 57 9.59 -15.60 -2.41
N ARG A 58 10.33 -16.64 -1.99
CA ARG A 58 10.04 -18.03 -2.29
C ARG A 58 10.19 -18.83 -1.01
N ASP A 59 9.07 -19.25 -0.45
CA ASP A 59 9.01 -20.08 0.75
C ASP A 59 7.81 -21.03 0.69
N GLY A 60 7.89 -22.19 1.33
CA GLY A 60 6.73 -23.10 1.50
C GLY A 60 6.08 -23.67 0.22
N GLY A 61 6.61 -23.38 -0.98
CA GLY A 61 5.98 -23.69 -2.27
C GLY A 61 5.30 -22.50 -2.94
N ASP A 62 5.32 -21.34 -2.27
CA ASP A 62 4.80 -20.08 -2.76
C ASP A 62 5.89 -19.26 -3.46
N GLU A 63 5.46 -18.38 -4.37
CA GLU A 63 6.31 -17.43 -5.07
C GLU A 63 5.57 -16.10 -5.17
N GLU A 64 6.13 -15.07 -4.53
CA GLU A 64 5.43 -13.82 -4.29
C GLU A 64 6.28 -12.61 -4.68
N ILE A 65 5.62 -11.55 -5.16
CA ILE A 65 6.21 -10.23 -5.36
C ILE A 65 5.33 -9.21 -4.65
N GLU A 66 5.93 -8.45 -3.74
CA GLU A 66 5.23 -7.40 -3.01
C GLU A 66 5.74 -6.01 -3.39
N PHE A 67 4.79 -5.12 -3.67
CA PHE A 67 5.03 -3.69 -3.76
C PHE A 67 4.75 -3.08 -2.39
N GLN A 68 5.80 -2.70 -1.70
CA GLN A 68 5.72 -2.20 -0.34
C GLN A 68 5.84 -0.69 -0.29
N ILE A 69 5.01 -0.06 0.54
CA ILE A 69 4.97 1.38 0.79
C ILE A 69 5.07 1.59 2.29
N LYS A 70 6.18 2.15 2.77
CA LYS A 70 6.50 2.23 4.21
C LYS A 70 6.66 3.67 4.64
N TRP A 71 6.15 4.01 5.82
CA TRP A 71 6.39 5.31 6.45
C TRP A 71 6.26 5.22 7.97
N THR A 72 6.90 6.14 8.67
CA THR A 72 6.76 6.33 10.12
C THR A 72 5.70 7.38 10.40
N ASN A 73 4.87 7.20 11.44
CA ASN A 73 3.87 8.20 11.86
C ASN A 73 4.42 9.26 12.83
N ALA A 74 5.75 9.33 12.98
CA ALA A 74 6.44 10.32 13.82
C ALA A 74 6.21 11.75 13.33
#